data_AF-A0A419HAZ1-F1
#
_entry.id   AF-A0A419HAZ1-F1
#
_cell.length_a   1.000
_cell.length_b   1.000
_cell.length_c   1.000
_cell.angle_alpha   90.00
_cell.angle_beta   90.00
_cell.angle_gamma   90.00
#
_symmetry.space_group_name_H-M   'P 1'
#
loop_
_entity.id
_entity.type
_entity.pdbx_description
1 polymer ?
#
loop_
_entity_poly.entity_id
_entity_poly.type
_entity_poly.pdbx_seq_one_letter_code
_entity_poly.pdbx_strand_id
1 'polypeptide(L)'
;MTLRPDNAAAKESTAADKFDDEDYPAYTMGRAAEMIGSTPGFLRSLDEAKLLTPQRSEGGHRRYSRYQLRLAARARELVDQGTPVPAAVRIIILEDQLAEAQRLNAEHRAQR
;
A
#
# COMPACT_ATOMS: atom_id res chain seq x y z
N MET A 1 -17.38 -45.74 -4.02
CA MET A 1 -16.55 -44.93 -4.95
C MET A 1 -17.11 -43.53 -4.93
N THR A 2 -16.27 -42.60 -4.51
CA THR A 2 -16.58 -41.30 -3.91
C THR A 2 -17.05 -40.26 -4.93
N LEU A 3 -18.19 -39.61 -4.68
CA LEU A 3 -18.49 -38.31 -5.29
C LEU A 3 -18.14 -37.22 -4.28
N ARG A 4 -17.12 -36.44 -4.62
CA ARG A 4 -16.64 -35.26 -3.88
C ARG A 4 -17.66 -34.12 -4.01
N PRO A 5 -17.84 -33.27 -2.98
CA PRO A 5 -18.61 -32.05 -3.10
C PRO A 5 -17.87 -31.01 -3.95
N ASP A 6 -18.67 -30.22 -4.66
CA ASP A 6 -18.28 -29.14 -5.55
C ASP A 6 -17.36 -28.13 -4.88
N ASN A 7 -16.20 -27.94 -5.49
CA ASN A 7 -15.22 -26.93 -5.12
C ASN A 7 -15.84 -25.55 -5.39
N ALA A 8 -16.06 -24.78 -4.33
CA ALA A 8 -16.51 -23.40 -4.39
C ALA A 8 -15.66 -22.63 -5.40
N ALA A 9 -16.30 -22.14 -6.46
CA ALA A 9 -15.68 -21.32 -7.47
C ALA A 9 -15.07 -20.07 -6.79
N ALA A 10 -13.74 -20.08 -6.64
CA ALA A 10 -13.00 -18.86 -6.46
C ALA A 10 -13.36 -17.94 -7.63
N LYS A 11 -14.03 -16.82 -7.36
CA LYS A 11 -14.31 -15.80 -8.37
C LYS A 11 -12.97 -15.40 -9.00
N GLU A 12 -12.75 -15.79 -10.25
CA GLU A 12 -11.63 -15.31 -11.04
C GLU A 12 -11.80 -13.79 -11.17
N SER A 13 -10.95 -13.02 -10.48
CA SER A 13 -10.92 -11.57 -10.62
C SER A 13 -10.55 -11.25 -12.06
N THR A 14 -11.42 -10.51 -12.75
CA THR A 14 -11.24 -10.22 -14.16
C THR A 14 -10.01 -9.33 -14.34
N ALA A 15 -9.42 -9.32 -15.54
CA ALA A 15 -8.32 -8.41 -15.83
C ALA A 15 -8.70 -6.94 -15.58
N ALA A 16 -9.98 -6.57 -15.83
CA ALA A 16 -10.54 -5.26 -15.54
C ALA A 16 -10.51 -4.92 -14.03
N ASP A 17 -10.92 -5.86 -13.17
CA ASP A 17 -10.90 -5.65 -11.72
C ASP A 17 -9.49 -5.40 -11.18
N LYS A 18 -8.46 -6.03 -11.77
CA LYS A 18 -7.05 -5.82 -11.38
C LYS A 18 -6.51 -4.46 -11.81
N PHE A 19 -7.10 -3.83 -12.83
CA PHE A 19 -6.69 -2.49 -13.26
C PHE A 19 -7.24 -1.40 -12.34
N ASP A 20 -8.37 -1.63 -11.68
CA ASP A 20 -8.97 -0.69 -10.73
C ASP A 20 -8.60 -0.99 -9.27
N ASP A 21 -8.08 -2.19 -9.00
CA ASP A 21 -7.55 -2.57 -7.70
C ASP A 21 -6.30 -1.75 -7.36
N GLU A 22 -6.45 -0.89 -6.36
CA GLU A 22 -5.39 0.00 -5.92
C GLU A 22 -4.29 -0.71 -5.13
N ASP A 23 -4.60 -1.88 -4.58
CA ASP A 23 -3.70 -2.74 -3.82
C ASP A 23 -2.99 -3.76 -4.72
N TYR A 24 -3.36 -3.85 -6.01
CA TYR A 24 -2.69 -4.71 -6.97
C TYR A 24 -1.21 -4.29 -7.17
N PRO A 25 -0.22 -5.17 -6.92
CA PRO A 25 1.18 -4.80 -6.90
C PRO A 25 1.81 -4.84 -8.31
N ALA A 26 1.43 -3.84 -9.12
CA ALA A 26 1.82 -3.73 -10.52
C ALA A 26 3.22 -3.14 -10.74
N TYR A 27 3.77 -2.38 -9.79
CA TYR A 27 4.93 -1.53 -10.04
C TYR A 27 6.22 -2.15 -9.52
N THR A 28 7.23 -2.26 -10.37
CA THR A 28 8.58 -2.67 -9.96
C THR A 28 9.30 -1.52 -9.26
N MET A 29 10.34 -1.84 -8.49
CA MET A 29 11.18 -0.88 -7.77
C MET A 29 11.59 0.36 -8.59
N GLY A 30 12.17 0.15 -9.78
CA GLY A 30 12.66 1.24 -10.61
C GLY A 30 11.52 2.12 -11.11
N ARG A 31 10.43 1.51 -11.59
CA ARG A 31 9.27 2.24 -12.07
C ARG A 31 8.56 3.01 -10.95
N ALA A 32 8.44 2.39 -9.78
CA ALA A 32 7.90 3.02 -8.58
C ALA A 32 8.70 4.27 -8.21
N ALA A 33 10.04 4.17 -8.16
CA ALA A 33 10.92 5.28 -7.82
C ALA A 33 10.79 6.44 -8.82
N GLU A 34 10.77 6.14 -10.11
CA GLU A 34 10.57 7.13 -11.18
C GLU A 34 9.22 7.85 -11.05
N MET A 35 8.14 7.10 -10.82
CA MET A 35 6.78 7.65 -10.73
C MET A 35 6.62 8.65 -9.58
N ILE A 36 7.32 8.45 -8.47
CA ILE A 36 7.25 9.35 -7.31
C ILE A 36 8.41 10.36 -7.27
N GLY A 37 9.20 10.47 -8.34
CA GLY A 37 10.33 11.40 -8.40
C GLY A 37 11.41 11.13 -7.34
N SER A 38 11.61 9.86 -6.97
CA SER A 38 12.54 9.47 -5.90
C SER A 38 13.52 8.40 -6.34
N THR A 39 14.30 7.88 -5.39
CA THR A 39 15.32 6.86 -5.66
C THR A 39 14.85 5.49 -5.17
N PRO A 40 15.40 4.40 -5.74
CA PRO A 40 15.22 3.07 -5.15
C PRO A 40 15.73 2.98 -3.71
N GLY A 41 16.76 3.76 -3.33
CA GLY A 41 17.23 3.82 -1.95
C GLY A 41 16.16 4.33 -1.00
N PHE A 42 15.43 5.37 -1.41
CA PHE A 42 14.34 5.94 -0.62
C PHE A 42 13.20 4.95 -0.37
N LEU A 43 12.70 4.29 -1.40
CA LEU A 43 11.65 3.26 -1.24
C LEU A 43 12.11 2.11 -0.32
N ARG A 44 13.37 1.67 -0.40
CA ARG A 44 13.93 0.68 0.55
C ARG A 44 13.90 1.19 1.99
N SER A 45 14.24 2.47 2.21
CA SER A 45 14.20 3.05 3.55
C SER A 45 12.78 3.10 4.13
N LEU A 46 11.75 3.32 3.29
CA LEU A 46 10.34 3.27 3.70
C LEU A 46 9.89 1.84 4.01
N ASP A 47 10.35 0.85 3.24
CA ASP A 47 10.10 -0.56 3.51
C ASP A 47 10.74 -0.99 4.85
N GLU A 48 11.98 -0.58 5.12
CA GLU A 48 12.71 -0.86 6.37
C GLU A 48 12.04 -0.20 7.58
N ALA A 49 11.54 1.01 7.40
CA ALA A 49 10.75 1.73 8.39
C ALA A 49 9.30 1.19 8.54
N LYS A 50 8.92 0.15 7.77
CA LYS A 50 7.60 -0.51 7.79
C LYS A 50 6.42 0.40 7.40
N LEU A 51 6.67 1.49 6.69
CA LEU A 51 5.58 2.24 6.05
C LEU A 51 4.98 1.45 4.89
N LEU A 52 5.83 0.70 4.19
CA LEU A 52 5.47 -0.09 3.02
C LEU A 52 5.71 -1.57 3.28
N THR A 53 4.87 -2.41 2.71
CA THR A 53 4.94 -3.88 2.77
C THR A 53 4.81 -4.45 1.36
N PRO A 54 5.80 -4.24 0.47
CA PRO A 54 5.68 -4.65 -0.92
C PRO A 54 5.61 -6.17 -1.04
N GLN A 55 4.75 -6.66 -1.94
CA GLN A 55 4.75 -8.07 -2.31
C GLN A 55 6.05 -8.40 -3.06
N ARG A 56 6.51 -9.64 -2.94
CA ARG A 56 7.60 -10.14 -3.76
C ARG A 56 7.04 -10.98 -4.89
N SER A 57 7.50 -10.72 -6.12
CA SER A 57 7.26 -11.62 -7.25
C SER A 57 7.97 -12.96 -7.03
N GLU A 58 7.64 -13.98 -7.83
CA GLU A 58 8.34 -15.28 -7.82
C GLU A 58 9.87 -15.13 -7.98
N GLY A 59 10.33 -14.18 -8.80
CA GLY A 59 11.76 -13.84 -8.95
C GLY A 59 12.37 -12.99 -7.80
N GLY A 60 11.66 -12.79 -6.68
CA GLY A 60 12.15 -12.08 -5.50
C GLY A 60 12.12 -10.54 -5.57
N HIS A 61 11.78 -9.95 -6.72
CA HIS A 61 11.67 -8.51 -6.89
C HIS A 61 10.48 -7.92 -6.12
N ARG A 62 10.70 -6.75 -5.50
CA ARG A 62 9.65 -5.98 -4.82
C ARG A 62 8.65 -5.44 -5.85
N ARG A 63 7.37 -5.56 -5.49
CA ARG A 63 6.23 -5.10 -6.26
C ARG A 63 5.38 -4.20 -5.35
N TYR A 64 5.09 -3.01 -5.85
CA TYR A 64 4.38 -1.97 -5.13
C TYR A 64 2.99 -1.78 -5.74
N SER A 65 2.01 -1.52 -4.88
CA SER A 65 0.66 -1.12 -5.28
C SER A 65 0.55 0.39 -5.48
N ARG A 66 -0.54 0.87 -6.10
CA ARG A 66 -0.77 2.32 -6.25
C ARG A 66 -0.93 3.00 -4.89
N TYR A 67 -1.62 2.34 -3.97
CA TYR A 67 -1.78 2.80 -2.60
C TYR A 67 -0.42 3.04 -1.93
N GLN A 68 0.50 2.08 -2.06
CA GLN A 68 1.86 2.19 -1.53
C GLN A 68 2.65 3.35 -2.17
N LEU A 69 2.47 3.62 -3.47
CA LEU A 69 3.11 4.76 -4.12
C LEU A 69 2.56 6.10 -3.61
N ARG A 70 1.26 6.20 -3.29
CA ARG A 70 0.69 7.40 -2.67
C ARG A 70 1.27 7.66 -1.28
N LEU A 71 1.43 6.62 -0.47
CA LEU A 71 2.09 6.74 0.83
C LEU A 71 3.56 7.16 0.69
N ALA A 72 4.28 6.58 -0.28
CA ALA A 72 5.66 6.93 -0.55
C ALA A 72 5.80 8.39 -1.03
N ALA A 73 4.86 8.89 -1.83
CA ALA A 73 4.83 10.29 -2.27
C ALA A 73 4.60 11.25 -1.09
N ARG A 74 3.65 10.96 -0.19
CA ARG A 74 3.46 11.74 1.06
C ARG A 74 4.72 11.75 1.93
N ALA A 75 5.35 10.58 2.09
CA ALA A 75 6.59 10.49 2.86
C ALA A 75 7.71 11.32 2.22
N ARG A 76 7.75 11.36 0.87
CA ARG A 76 8.71 12.16 0.13
C ARG A 76 8.52 13.66 0.38
N GLU A 77 7.29 14.14 0.33
CA GLU A 77 6.96 15.55 0.61
C GLU A 77 7.41 15.98 2.00
N LEU A 78 7.16 15.16 3.03
CA LEU A 78 7.62 15.44 4.40
C LEU A 78 9.15 15.49 4.50
N VAL A 79 9.83 14.57 3.80
CA VAL A 79 11.29 14.49 3.80
C VAL A 79 11.92 15.67 3.06
N ASP A 80 11.33 16.10 1.94
CA ASP A 80 11.77 17.30 1.21
C ASP A 80 11.60 18.58 2.04
N GLN A 81 10.67 18.59 3.00
CA GLN A 81 10.51 19.66 4.00
C GLN A 81 11.50 19.58 5.18
N GLY A 82 12.41 18.60 5.17
CA GLY A 82 13.42 18.41 6.22
C GLY A 82 13.03 17.44 7.32
N THR A 83 11.90 16.73 7.19
CA THR A 83 11.50 15.71 8.17
C THR A 83 12.34 14.45 7.98
N PRO A 84 12.99 13.90 9.03
CA PRO A 84 13.69 12.62 8.91
C PRO A 84 12.73 11.48 8.53
N VAL A 85 13.18 10.52 7.71
CA VAL A 85 12.36 9.39 7.24
C VAL A 85 11.60 8.68 8.38
N PRO A 86 12.21 8.32 9.53
CA PRO A 86 11.47 7.67 10.62
C PRO A 86 10.33 8.53 11.18
N ALA A 87 10.51 9.85 11.23
CA ALA A 87 9.48 10.77 11.66
C ALA A 87 8.36 10.89 10.61
N ALA A 88 8.70 11.01 9.33
CA ALA A 88 7.72 11.05 8.24
C ALA A 88 6.83 9.80 8.22
N VAL A 89 7.43 8.60 8.38
CA VAL A 89 6.69 7.34 8.50
C VAL A 89 5.75 7.36 9.70
N ARG A 90 6.23 7.83 10.86
CA ARG A 90 5.42 7.87 12.08
C ARG A 90 4.22 8.83 11.94
N ILE A 91 4.43 9.99 11.32
CA ILE A 91 3.38 10.97 11.05
C ILE A 91 2.28 10.34 10.19
N ILE A 92 2.65 9.74 9.05
CA ILE A 92 1.67 9.15 8.11
C ILE A 92 0.84 8.05 8.79
N ILE A 93 1.49 7.14 9.52
CA ILE A 93 0.78 6.07 10.25
C ILE A 93 -0.23 6.65 11.25
N LEU A 94 0.14 7.71 11.97
CA LEU A 94 -0.74 8.33 12.96
C LEU A 94 -1.90 9.09 12.29
N GLU A 95 -1.65 9.75 11.17
CA GLU A 95 -2.69 10.44 10.38
C GLU A 95 -3.72 9.44 9.84
N ASP A 96 -3.27 8.30 9.32
CA ASP A 96 -4.15 7.25 8.80
C ASP A 96 -4.98 6.62 9.96
N GLN A 97 -4.35 6.36 11.12
CA GLN A 97 -5.05 5.89 12.32
C GLN A 97 -6.08 6.90 12.83
N LEU A 98 -5.76 8.19 12.79
CA LEU A 98 -6.65 9.26 13.20
C LEU A 98 -7.87 9.35 12.28
N ALA A 99 -7.65 9.31 10.96
CA ALA A 99 -8.72 9.34 9.97
C ALA A 99 -9.68 8.16 10.17
N GLU A 100 -9.14 6.95 10.39
CA GLU A 100 -9.96 5.75 10.66
C GLU A 100 -10.77 5.89 11.94
N ALA A 101 -10.14 6.34 13.03
CA ALA A 101 -10.83 6.56 14.30
C ALA A 101 -11.94 7.62 14.18
N GLN A 102 -11.71 8.68 13.41
CA GLN A 102 -12.72 9.70 13.15
C GLN A 102 -13.91 9.14 12.35
N ARG A 103 -13.64 8.31 11.33
CA ARG A 103 -14.68 7.64 10.54
C ARG A 103 -15.56 6.76 11.42
N LEU A 104 -14.97 5.86 12.20
CA LEU A 104 -15.69 4.97 13.10
C LEU A 104 -16.51 5.75 14.14
N ASN A 105 -15.94 6.82 14.70
CA ASN A 105 -16.67 7.68 15.64
C ASN A 105 -17.87 8.38 14.99
N ALA A 106 -17.75 8.82 13.74
CA ALA A 106 -18.86 9.42 13.00
C ALA A 106 -19.98 8.39 12.75
N GLU A 107 -19.63 7.17 12.35
CA GLU A 107 -20.58 6.06 12.17
C GLU A 107 -21.30 5.70 13.47
N HIS A 108 -20.56 5.57 14.58
CA HIS A 108 -21.14 5.31 15.90
C HIS A 108 -22.05 6.45 16.38
N ARG A 109 -21.73 7.71 16.06
CA ARG A 109 -22.59 8.86 16.37
C ARG A 109 -23.85 8.88 15.52
N ALA A 110 -23.79 8.41 14.27
CA ALA A 110 -24.95 8.34 13.38
C ALA A 110 -25.90 7.17 13.71
N GLN A 111 -25.40 6.14 14.40
CA GLN A 111 -26.20 4.99 14.88
C GLN A 111 -26.89 5.24 16.23
N ARG A 112 -26.65 6.38 16.87
CA ARG A 112 -27.29 6.82 18.12
C ARG A 112 -28.37 7.85 17.86
#